data_AF-A0A1H8C6D9-F1
#
_entry.id   AF-A0A1H8C6D9-F1
#
_cell.length_a   1.000
_cell.length_b   1.000
_cell.length_c   1.000
_cell.angle_alpha   90.00
_cell.angle_beta   90.00
_cell.angle_gamma   90.00
#
_symmetry.space_group_name_H-M   'P 1'
#
loop_
_entity.id
_entity.type
_entity.pdbx_description
1 polymer ?
#
loop_
_entity_poly.entity_id
_entity_poly.type
_entity_poly.pdbx_seq_one_letter_code
_entity_poly.pdbx_strand_id
1 'polypeptide(L)'
;MAYLIKKFLSKTVEEIILLTPKPYWAVNENSSSIKASDLLPEEGIFKIHFVRTEELVKNSDFREVDMTSLFLPENIKSNNNHRIYRIIQHWINKEYLDPPKIHFNVFEKKIEFEDGRHRVKTSYLLGYEVIPVAIHFEDVDAIGNLIKLSDSDTLKQSL
;
A
#
# COMPACT_ATOMS: atom_id res chain seq x y z
N MET A 1 23.24 -7.55 0.22
CA MET A 1 21.85 -7.24 -0.23
C MET A 1 21.47 -7.97 -1.51
N ALA A 2 22.19 -7.82 -2.64
CA ALA A 2 21.80 -8.44 -3.93
C ALA A 2 21.64 -9.97 -3.89
N TYR A 3 22.46 -10.69 -3.10
CA TYR A 3 22.32 -12.15 -2.92
C TYR A 3 21.01 -12.55 -2.22
N LEU A 4 20.61 -11.79 -1.19
CA LEU A 4 19.36 -12.04 -0.44
C LEU A 4 18.15 -11.79 -1.33
N ILE A 5 18.18 -10.70 -2.10
CA ILE A 5 17.14 -10.41 -3.09
C ILE A 5 17.08 -11.51 -4.13
N LYS A 6 18.22 -11.98 -4.67
CA LYS A 6 18.23 -13.08 -5.64
C LYS A 6 17.61 -14.37 -5.10
N LYS A 7 17.87 -14.73 -3.84
CA LYS A 7 17.24 -15.88 -3.17
C LYS A 7 15.73 -15.66 -2.94
N PHE A 8 15.33 -14.42 -2.73
CA PHE A 8 13.92 -14.06 -2.55
C PHE A 8 13.16 -14.06 -3.88
N LEU A 9 13.78 -13.57 -4.96
CA LEU A 9 13.22 -13.52 -6.31
C LEU A 9 12.95 -14.89 -6.92
N SER A 10 13.58 -15.95 -6.40
CA SER A 10 13.28 -17.33 -6.84
C SER A 10 12.01 -17.90 -6.19
N LYS A 11 11.33 -17.16 -5.30
CA LYS A 11 10.10 -17.59 -4.66
C LYS A 11 8.88 -17.28 -5.51
N THR A 12 7.88 -18.16 -5.48
CA THR A 12 6.56 -17.86 -6.06
C THR A 12 5.78 -16.87 -5.18
N VAL A 13 4.71 -16.30 -5.72
CA VAL A 13 3.80 -15.42 -4.96
C VAL A 13 3.21 -16.17 -3.78
N GLU A 14 2.82 -17.43 -3.95
CA GLU A 14 2.26 -18.27 -2.90
C GLU A 14 3.26 -18.51 -1.76
N GLU A 15 4.52 -18.79 -2.10
CA GLU A 15 5.59 -18.93 -1.09
C GLU A 15 5.81 -17.63 -0.31
N ILE A 16 5.67 -16.48 -0.97
CA ILE A 16 5.80 -15.18 -0.31
C ILE A 16 4.61 -14.94 0.63
N ILE A 17 3.38 -15.19 0.18
CA ILE A 17 2.17 -15.08 1.01
C ILE A 17 2.29 -15.93 2.27
N LEU A 18 2.84 -17.15 2.17
CA LEU A 18 3.08 -18.01 3.34
C LEU A 18 4.05 -17.40 4.37
N LEU A 19 5.02 -16.60 3.92
CA LEU A 19 5.98 -15.91 4.80
C LEU A 19 5.40 -14.63 5.40
N THR A 20 4.46 -13.98 4.69
CA THR A 20 3.77 -12.75 5.12
C THR A 20 2.25 -12.97 5.03
N PRO A 21 1.64 -13.67 6.00
CA PRO A 21 0.20 -13.97 5.94
C PRO A 21 -0.69 -12.73 6.07
N LYS A 22 -0.14 -11.62 6.58
CA LYS A 22 -0.80 -10.32 6.60
C LYS A 22 0.21 -9.17 6.54
N PRO A 23 -0.16 -8.02 5.97
CA PRO A 23 0.65 -6.81 6.06
C PRO A 23 0.58 -6.22 7.48
N TYR A 24 1.63 -5.51 7.88
CA TYR A 24 1.70 -4.78 9.16
C TYR A 24 1.69 -3.28 8.89
N TRP A 25 0.59 -2.62 9.26
CA TRP A 25 0.36 -1.19 9.04
C TRP A 25 0.36 -0.41 10.35
N ALA A 26 1.01 0.76 10.36
CA ALA A 26 1.04 1.67 11.50
C ALA A 26 -0.27 2.48 11.59
N VAL A 27 -1.37 1.82 11.96
CA VAL A 27 -2.71 2.41 12.06
C VAL A 27 -3.44 1.86 13.29
N ASN A 28 -4.55 2.49 13.69
CA ASN A 28 -5.38 2.09 14.83
C ASN A 28 -4.55 1.89 16.11
N GLU A 29 -4.58 0.69 16.72
CA GLU A 29 -3.80 0.34 17.91
C GLU A 29 -2.28 0.39 17.69
N ASN A 30 -1.83 0.42 16.43
CA ASN A 30 -0.42 0.51 16.04
C ASN A 30 -0.02 1.92 15.56
N SER A 31 -0.85 2.94 15.80
CA SER A 31 -0.58 4.33 15.43
C SER A 31 0.69 4.90 16.07
N SER A 32 1.11 4.37 17.24
CA SER A 32 2.40 4.71 17.86
C SER A 32 3.63 4.30 17.04
N SER A 33 3.45 3.49 16.00
CA SER A 33 4.50 3.10 15.05
C SER A 33 4.56 3.98 13.80
N ILE A 34 3.70 5.01 13.70
CA ILE A 34 3.73 5.97 12.58
C ILE A 34 5.06 6.70 12.59
N LYS A 35 5.75 6.73 11.44
CA LYS A 35 7.05 7.38 11.28
C LYS A 35 6.94 8.77 10.65
N ALA A 36 6.01 8.95 9.72
CA ALA A 36 5.77 10.23 9.09
C ALA A 36 4.92 11.12 10.01
N SER A 37 5.48 12.24 10.46
CA SER A 37 4.83 13.12 11.45
C SER A 37 3.50 13.68 10.94
N ASP A 38 3.38 13.96 9.65
CA ASP A 38 2.16 14.47 9.01
C ASP A 38 0.99 13.47 9.02
N LEU A 39 1.25 12.18 9.25
CA LEU A 39 0.21 11.16 9.42
C LEU A 39 -0.32 11.08 10.86
N LEU A 40 0.29 11.80 11.80
CA LEU A 40 -0.18 11.83 13.17
C LEU A 40 -1.53 12.57 13.25
N PRO A 41 -2.53 12.04 13.98
CA PRO A 41 -3.86 12.63 14.05
C PRO A 41 -3.87 14.12 14.47
N GLU A 42 -2.95 14.52 15.35
CA GLU A 42 -2.79 15.88 15.84
C GLU A 42 -2.41 16.92 14.77
N GLU A 43 -1.77 16.49 13.67
CA GLU A 43 -1.42 17.39 12.57
C GLU A 43 -2.64 17.74 11.71
N GLY A 44 -3.67 16.88 11.69
CA GLY A 44 -4.93 17.14 10.98
C GLY A 44 -4.82 17.21 9.45
N ILE A 45 -3.70 16.79 8.85
CA ILE A 45 -3.44 16.85 7.41
C ILE A 45 -4.12 15.68 6.69
N PHE A 46 -3.97 14.47 7.25
CA PHE A 46 -4.50 13.24 6.65
C PHE A 46 -5.55 12.59 7.54
N LYS A 47 -6.53 11.95 6.90
CA LYS A 47 -7.44 11.00 7.52
C LYS A 47 -7.16 9.59 7.01
N ILE A 48 -6.99 8.65 7.94
CA ILE A 48 -6.73 7.24 7.59
C ILE A 48 -8.05 6.52 7.39
N HIS A 49 -8.20 5.87 6.24
CA HIS A 49 -9.33 5.02 5.89
C HIS A 49 -8.86 3.68 5.33
N PHE A 50 -9.66 2.64 5.50
CA PHE A 50 -9.47 1.35 4.87
C PHE A 50 -10.26 1.27 3.58
N VAL A 51 -9.63 0.71 2.55
CA VAL A 51 -10.18 0.62 1.18
C VAL A 51 -9.95 -0.76 0.60
N ARG A 52 -10.82 -1.17 -0.34
CA ARG A 52 -10.59 -2.38 -1.14
C ARG A 52 -9.39 -2.14 -2.05
N THR A 53 -8.37 -2.97 -1.95
CA THR A 53 -7.12 -2.80 -2.71
C THR A 53 -7.36 -2.80 -4.21
N GLU A 54 -8.28 -3.64 -4.70
CA GLU A 54 -8.67 -3.68 -6.11
C GLU A 54 -9.34 -2.38 -6.58
N GLU A 55 -10.28 -1.83 -5.79
CA GLU A 55 -10.94 -0.56 -6.12
C GLU A 55 -9.94 0.60 -6.15
N LEU A 56 -9.03 0.64 -5.19
CA LEU A 56 -7.94 1.62 -5.19
C LEU A 56 -7.10 1.48 -6.47
N VAL A 57 -6.65 0.27 -6.80
CA VAL A 57 -5.82 0.05 -7.99
C VAL A 57 -6.53 0.48 -9.28
N LYS A 58 -7.82 0.16 -9.42
CA LYS A 58 -8.63 0.51 -10.59
C LYS A 58 -8.83 2.02 -10.76
N ASN A 59 -8.87 2.77 -9.66
CA ASN A 59 -9.16 4.20 -9.65
C ASN A 59 -7.91 5.08 -9.46
N SER A 60 -6.71 4.49 -9.42
CA SER A 60 -5.46 5.21 -9.20
C SER A 60 -4.56 5.30 -10.44
N ASP A 61 -3.69 6.30 -10.45
CA ASP A 61 -2.54 6.37 -11.35
C ASP A 61 -1.23 5.93 -10.66
N PHE A 62 -0.65 4.83 -11.15
CA PHE A 62 0.62 4.28 -10.66
C PHE A 62 1.84 4.84 -11.39
N ARG A 63 1.66 5.65 -12.43
CA ARG A 63 2.72 6.23 -13.27
C ARG A 63 3.73 5.16 -13.68
N GLU A 64 4.99 5.32 -13.30
CA GLU A 64 6.12 4.47 -13.68
C GLU A 64 6.20 3.13 -12.94
N VAL A 65 5.23 2.81 -12.06
CA VAL A 65 5.22 1.55 -11.33
C VAL A 65 4.45 0.49 -12.13
N ASP A 66 5.16 -0.51 -12.66
CA ASP A 66 4.56 -1.68 -13.30
C ASP A 66 3.67 -2.46 -12.32
N MET A 67 2.40 -2.65 -12.65
CA MET A 67 1.42 -3.37 -11.82
C MET A 67 1.20 -4.82 -12.28
N THR A 68 1.89 -5.28 -13.33
CA THR A 68 1.69 -6.63 -13.89
C THR A 68 2.50 -7.71 -13.19
N SER A 69 3.63 -7.33 -12.57
CA SER A 69 4.57 -8.26 -11.97
C SER A 69 5.04 -7.78 -10.60
N LEU A 70 5.17 -8.69 -9.63
CA LEU A 70 5.65 -8.31 -8.30
C LEU A 70 7.12 -7.91 -8.37
N PHE A 71 7.94 -8.65 -9.09
CA PHE A 71 9.33 -8.33 -9.33
C PHE A 71 9.63 -8.28 -10.82
N LEU A 72 10.65 -7.51 -11.19
CA LEU A 72 11.20 -7.40 -12.55
C LEU A 72 12.43 -8.32 -12.67
N PRO A 73 12.31 -9.56 -13.16
CA PRO A 73 13.39 -10.54 -13.14
C PRO A 73 14.60 -10.12 -13.99
N GLU A 74 14.34 -9.42 -15.09
CA GLU A 74 15.33 -8.87 -16.02
C GLU A 74 16.19 -7.76 -15.39
N ASN A 75 15.74 -7.16 -14.28
CA ASN A 75 16.45 -6.10 -13.59
C ASN A 75 16.47 -6.30 -12.07
N ILE A 76 17.20 -7.32 -11.63
CA ILE A 76 17.37 -7.69 -10.20
C ILE A 76 17.78 -6.49 -9.33
N LYS A 77 18.63 -5.60 -9.84
CA LYS A 77 19.14 -4.42 -9.12
C LYS A 77 18.23 -3.19 -9.24
N SER A 78 17.04 -3.33 -9.83
CA SER A 78 16.09 -2.22 -9.94
C SER A 78 15.67 -1.72 -8.56
N ASN A 79 15.46 -0.40 -8.47
CA ASN A 79 14.91 0.23 -7.28
C ASN A 79 13.52 -0.36 -6.92
N ASN A 80 12.72 -0.74 -7.92
CA ASN A 80 11.44 -1.43 -7.72
C ASN A 80 11.63 -2.74 -6.91
N ASN A 81 12.51 -3.63 -7.35
CA ASN A 81 12.74 -4.91 -6.66
C ASN A 81 13.28 -4.70 -5.24
N HIS A 82 14.18 -3.72 -5.06
CA HIS A 82 14.70 -3.36 -3.74
C HIS A 82 13.58 -2.87 -2.80
N ARG A 83 12.68 -2.00 -3.28
CA ARG A 83 11.56 -1.49 -2.48
C ARG A 83 10.59 -2.60 -2.08
N ILE A 84 10.23 -3.47 -3.02
CA ILE A 84 9.29 -4.57 -2.77
C ILE A 84 9.89 -5.59 -1.81
N TYR A 85 11.15 -5.96 -2.01
CA TYR A 85 11.87 -6.82 -1.07
C TYR A 85 11.85 -6.24 0.35
N ARG A 86 12.16 -4.94 0.50
CA ARG A 86 12.15 -4.28 1.82
C ARG A 86 10.77 -4.29 2.48
N ILE A 87 9.72 -3.98 1.71
CA ILE A 87 8.34 -4.02 2.22
C ILE A 87 8.01 -5.40 2.78
N ILE A 88 8.30 -6.45 2.02
CA ILE A 88 8.03 -7.82 2.45
C ILE A 88 8.89 -8.21 3.66
N GLN A 89 10.16 -7.80 3.71
CA GLN A 89 11.00 -8.04 4.89
C GLN A 89 10.46 -7.37 6.15
N HIS A 90 9.96 -6.13 6.05
CA HIS A 90 9.30 -5.47 7.18
C HIS A 90 8.11 -6.31 7.68
N TRP A 91 7.24 -6.77 6.79
CA TRP A 91 6.08 -7.59 7.18
C TRP A 91 6.44 -8.97 7.73
N ILE A 92 7.45 -9.65 7.16
CA ILE A 92 8.00 -10.90 7.70
C ILE A 92 8.50 -10.70 9.15
N ASN A 93 9.13 -9.55 9.41
CA ASN A 93 9.66 -9.21 10.73
C ASN A 93 8.63 -8.57 11.67
N LYS A 94 7.36 -8.45 11.26
CA LYS A 94 6.30 -7.76 12.00
C LYS A 94 6.60 -6.28 12.28
N GLU A 95 7.36 -5.65 11.40
CA GLU A 95 7.66 -4.23 11.44
C GLU A 95 6.57 -3.46 10.70
N TYR A 96 5.95 -2.50 11.40
CA TYR A 96 4.87 -1.69 10.86
C TYR A 96 5.38 -0.66 9.84
N LEU A 97 4.61 -0.52 8.76
CA LEU A 97 4.81 0.51 7.75
C LEU A 97 3.67 1.51 7.79
N ASP A 98 3.98 2.78 7.56
CA ASP A 98 2.97 3.82 7.38
C ASP A 98 2.03 3.48 6.22
N PRO A 99 0.76 3.90 6.26
CA PRO A 99 -0.13 3.77 5.11
C PRO A 99 0.39 4.54 3.88
N PRO A 100 -0.02 4.17 2.65
CA PRO A 100 0.17 4.97 1.46
C PRO A 100 -0.54 6.32 1.60
N LYS A 101 0.05 7.38 1.04
CA LYS A 101 -0.53 8.73 1.04
C LYS A 101 -1.13 9.02 -0.32
N ILE A 102 -2.39 9.40 -0.34
CA ILE A 102 -3.13 9.66 -1.57
C ILE A 102 -3.89 10.97 -1.52
N HIS A 103 -4.11 11.53 -2.70
CA HIS A 103 -4.89 12.74 -2.93
C HIS A 103 -5.72 12.57 -4.20
N PHE A 104 -6.71 13.44 -4.40
CA PHE A 104 -7.53 13.44 -5.60
C PHE A 104 -6.94 14.39 -6.63
N ASN A 105 -6.66 13.87 -7.83
CA ASN A 105 -6.33 14.73 -8.97
C ASN A 105 -7.62 15.14 -9.68
N VAL A 106 -8.00 16.40 -9.52
CA VAL A 106 -9.22 16.98 -10.10
C VAL A 106 -9.22 16.96 -11.64
N PHE A 107 -8.04 17.12 -12.27
CA PHE A 107 -7.92 17.16 -13.73
C PHE A 107 -8.11 15.78 -14.34
N GLU A 108 -7.47 14.76 -13.77
CA GLU A 108 -7.56 13.39 -14.27
C GLU A 108 -8.75 12.62 -13.70
N LYS A 109 -9.40 13.16 -12.67
CA LYS A 109 -10.47 12.51 -11.89
C LYS A 109 -10.05 11.13 -11.38
N LYS A 110 -8.82 11.06 -10.87
CA LYS A 110 -8.18 9.83 -10.38
C LYS A 110 -7.52 10.06 -9.03
N ILE A 111 -7.28 8.97 -8.33
CA ILE A 111 -6.49 8.94 -7.11
C ILE A 111 -5.01 8.96 -7.50
N GLU A 112 -4.26 9.90 -6.96
CA GLU A 112 -2.81 9.95 -7.08
C GLU A 112 -2.12 9.62 -5.77
N PHE A 113 -0.88 9.14 -5.87
CA PHE A 113 -0.06 8.85 -4.71
C PHE A 113 0.98 9.94 -4.48
N GLU A 114 1.05 10.44 -3.25
CA GLU A 114 2.23 11.19 -2.80
C GLU A 114 3.35 10.22 -2.44
N ASP A 115 2.99 9.14 -1.74
CA ASP A 115 3.90 8.08 -1.35
C ASP A 115 3.18 6.72 -1.24
N GLY A 116 3.96 5.63 -1.27
CA GLY A 116 3.46 4.30 -0.97
C GLY A 116 2.94 3.50 -2.17
N ARG A 117 3.14 3.97 -3.42
CA ARG A 117 2.81 3.22 -4.66
C ARG A 117 3.27 1.76 -4.62
N HIS A 118 4.50 1.52 -4.15
CA HIS A 118 5.09 0.16 -4.07
C HIS A 118 4.44 -0.68 -2.97
N ARG A 119 3.97 -0.06 -1.88
CA ARG A 119 3.24 -0.76 -0.81
C ARG A 119 1.87 -1.22 -1.30
N VAL A 120 1.18 -0.39 -2.08
CA VAL A 120 -0.08 -0.77 -2.74
C VAL A 120 0.15 -1.86 -3.78
N LYS A 121 1.13 -1.68 -4.68
CA LYS A 121 1.53 -2.73 -5.64
C LYS A 121 1.78 -4.07 -4.96
N THR A 122 2.61 -4.07 -3.91
CA THR A 122 2.95 -5.28 -3.18
C THR A 122 1.70 -5.91 -2.56
N SER A 123 0.84 -5.09 -1.94
CA SER A 123 -0.38 -5.58 -1.32
C SER A 123 -1.36 -6.20 -2.33
N TYR A 124 -1.54 -5.52 -3.46
CA TYR A 124 -2.41 -5.97 -4.55
C TYR A 124 -1.92 -7.31 -5.13
N LEU A 125 -0.64 -7.40 -5.47
CA LEU A 125 -0.06 -8.59 -6.10
C LEU A 125 0.13 -9.77 -5.14
N LEU A 126 0.11 -9.53 -3.83
CA LEU A 126 0.03 -10.58 -2.81
C LEU A 126 -1.42 -10.94 -2.42
N GLY A 127 -2.43 -10.29 -3.01
CA GLY A 127 -3.83 -10.61 -2.79
C GLY A 127 -4.41 -10.09 -1.46
N TYR A 128 -3.81 -9.08 -0.83
CA TYR A 128 -4.42 -8.46 0.35
C TYR A 128 -5.63 -7.62 -0.05
N GLU A 129 -6.82 -8.03 0.38
CA GLU A 129 -8.09 -7.45 -0.07
C GLU A 129 -8.33 -6.01 0.42
N VAL A 130 -7.85 -5.69 1.63
CA VAL A 130 -8.08 -4.41 2.29
C VAL A 130 -6.76 -3.86 2.82
N ILE A 131 -6.52 -2.58 2.55
CA ILE A 131 -5.37 -1.84 3.09
C ILE A 131 -5.82 -0.48 3.63
N PRO A 132 -5.11 0.07 4.64
CA PRO A 132 -5.28 1.46 5.02
C PRO A 132 -4.61 2.39 4.01
N VAL A 133 -5.17 3.57 3.83
CA VAL A 133 -4.62 4.69 3.08
C VAL A 133 -4.82 5.98 3.88
N ALA A 134 -3.85 6.87 3.81
CA ALA A 134 -3.94 8.23 4.34
C ALA A 134 -4.38 9.15 3.22
N ILE A 135 -5.55 9.78 3.40
CA ILE A 135 -6.17 10.68 2.43
C ILE A 135 -6.06 12.10 2.96
N HIS A 136 -5.64 13.06 2.13
CA HIS A 136 -5.71 14.47 2.50
C HIS A 136 -7.12 14.84 2.96
N PHE A 137 -7.24 15.55 4.08
CA PHE A 137 -8.54 15.81 4.69
C PHE A 137 -9.54 16.46 3.71
N GLU A 138 -9.05 17.36 2.85
CA GLU A 138 -9.85 18.04 1.82
C GLU A 138 -10.34 17.14 0.68
N ASP A 139 -9.70 16.00 0.46
CA ASP A 139 -9.99 15.07 -0.65
C ASP A 139 -10.87 13.89 -0.25
N VAL A 140 -11.18 13.73 1.04
CA VAL A 140 -11.93 12.58 1.57
C VAL A 140 -13.25 12.37 0.82
N ASP A 141 -14.01 13.46 0.59
CA ASP A 141 -15.30 13.38 -0.11
C ASP A 141 -15.12 13.02 -1.58
N ALA A 142 -14.12 13.60 -2.26
CA ALA A 142 -13.85 13.33 -3.67
C ALA A 142 -13.42 11.87 -3.90
N ILE A 143 -12.54 11.36 -3.03
CA ILE A 143 -12.11 9.95 -3.07
C ILE A 143 -13.25 9.01 -2.66
N GLY A 144 -14.08 9.38 -1.68
CA GLY A 144 -15.24 8.61 -1.26
C GLY A 144 -16.31 8.43 -2.33
N ASN A 145 -16.33 9.30 -3.34
CA ASN A 145 -17.17 9.14 -4.54
C ASN A 145 -16.60 8.13 -5.55
N LEU A 146 -15.30 7.79 -5.47
CA LEU A 146 -14.64 6.83 -6.37
C LEU A 146 -14.57 5.43 -5.77
N ILE A 147 -14.29 5.34 -4.47
CA ILE A 147 -14.04 4.07 -3.76
C ILE A 147 -14.69 4.09 -2.38
N LYS A 148 -15.03 2.90 -1.86
CA LYS A 148 -15.63 2.80 -0.53
C LYS A 148 -14.59 3.02 0.57
N LEU A 149 -14.84 4.00 1.43
CA LEU A 149 -14.03 4.30 2.62
C LEU A 149 -14.63 3.65 3.87
N SER A 150 -13.78 3.13 4.75
CA SER A 150 -14.16 2.56 6.05
C SER A 150 -13.20 3.01 7.14
N ASP A 151 -13.71 3.16 8.36
CA ASP A 151 -12.88 3.43 9.55
C ASP A 151 -12.33 2.13 10.18
N SER A 152 -12.72 0.97 9.65
CA SER A 152 -12.24 -0.36 10.07
C SER A 152 -11.69 -1.16 8.90
N ASP A 153 -10.82 -2.12 9.21
CA ASP A 153 -10.28 -3.11 8.27
C ASP A 153 -11.34 -4.08 7.72
N THR A 154 -12.57 -4.03 8.24
CA THR A 154 -13.70 -4.82 7.74
C THR A 154 -14.53 -4.06 6.69
N LEU A 155 -14.27 -4.33 5.41
CA LEU A 155 -15.11 -3.85 4.31
C LEU A 155 -16.12 -4.92 3.89
N LYS A 156 -17.33 -4.87 4.46
CA LYS A 156 -18.45 -5.72 4.01
C LYS A 156 -18.69 -5.51 2.50
N GLN A 157 -18.77 -6.62 1.75
CA GLN A 157 -19.28 -6.62 0.38
C GLN A 157 -20.71 -6.08 0.43
N SER A 158 -21.01 -5.03 -0.33
CA SER A 158 -22.38 -4.71 -0.67
C SER A 158 -22.88 -5.82 -1.60
N LEU A 159 -23.89 -6.55 -1.12
CA LEU A 159 -24.66 -7.53 -1.91
C LEU A 159 -25.29 -6.88 -3.14
#